data_AF-A0A6A6A103-F1
#
_entry.id   AF-A0A6A6A103-F1
#
_cell.length_a   1.000
_cell.length_b   1.000
_cell.length_c   1.000
_cell.angle_alpha   90.00
_cell.angle_beta   90.00
_cell.angle_gamma   90.00
#
_symmetry.space_group_name_H-M   'P 1'
#
loop_
_entity.id
_entity.type
_entity.pdbx_description
1 polymer ?
#
loop_
_entity_poly.entity_id
_entity_poly.type
_entity_poly.pdbx_seq_one_letter_code
_entity_poly.pdbx_strand_id
1 'polypeptide(L)'
;MLLPRLLAPVRACTRSTAPLSRVFEALRAPTTVPTLALTFTRNASHQSQGRANGAKDGPGKRLGAKKTGGEYVIPGNIIFRQRGTAWYPGENCKFGRDHCVFATESGYVRYYRDPRKHPKRQYIGVALEKDHTLPYPPNAARRRRLNMLAVPIEPETDVVVDPQLVEVEAGDVQVVEASEGTPREQTRRALTIGKGYAYREANWQIGRAAERANVQVKKFVPGDRWAAWRKSNARIEANAERKRLRNAGKKTAKPKQRQQRQRA
;
A
#
# COMPACT_ATOMS: atom_id res chain seq x y z
N MET A 1 14.68 -58.07 14.65
CA MET A 1 15.18 -57.75 13.30
C MET A 1 16.69 -57.56 13.38
N LEU A 2 17.41 -58.33 12.56
CA LEU A 2 18.82 -58.66 12.70
C LEU A 2 19.76 -57.49 12.36
N LEU A 3 20.79 -57.32 13.18
CA LEU A 3 22.01 -56.56 12.87
C LEU A 3 22.95 -57.45 12.02
N PRO A 4 23.61 -56.93 10.97
CA PRO A 4 24.63 -57.67 10.26
C PRO A 4 25.99 -57.59 11.00
N ARG A 5 26.57 -58.77 11.25
CA ARG A 5 27.94 -58.95 11.77
C ARG A 5 28.95 -58.70 10.64
N LEU A 6 29.99 -57.92 10.94
CA LEU A 6 31.12 -57.66 10.07
C LEU A 6 32.03 -58.89 10.00
N LEU A 7 32.42 -59.26 8.77
CA LEU A 7 33.33 -60.36 8.44
C LEU A 7 34.78 -60.00 8.80
N ALA A 8 35.52 -60.97 9.35
CA ALA A 8 36.96 -60.90 9.59
C ALA A 8 37.75 -61.23 8.30
N PRO A 9 38.94 -60.63 8.07
CA PRO A 9 39.78 -60.99 6.93
C PRO A 9 40.66 -62.22 7.22
N VAL A 10 40.68 -63.13 6.25
CA VAL A 10 41.49 -64.36 6.22
C VAL A 10 42.96 -64.02 5.91
N ARG A 11 43.87 -64.55 6.74
CA ARG A 11 45.33 -64.59 6.51
C ARG A 11 45.66 -65.55 5.37
N ALA A 12 46.33 -65.07 4.33
CA ALA A 12 47.03 -65.92 3.37
C ALA A 12 48.52 -65.96 3.73
N CYS A 13 49.04 -67.18 3.89
CA CYS A 13 50.43 -67.50 4.17
C CYS A 13 51.09 -67.98 2.88
N THR A 14 52.20 -67.38 2.46
CA THR A 14 53.07 -67.95 1.43
C THR A 14 54.51 -67.96 1.96
N ARG A 15 55.01 -69.17 2.18
CA ARG A 15 56.42 -69.48 2.48
C ARG A 15 57.25 -69.28 1.20
N SER A 16 58.39 -68.62 1.33
CA SER A 16 59.49 -68.72 0.37
C SER A 16 60.79 -68.92 1.15
N THR A 17 61.53 -69.95 0.76
CA THR A 17 62.78 -70.41 1.37
C THR A 17 63.94 -70.17 0.40
N ALA A 18 65.09 -69.73 0.94
CA ALA A 18 66.49 -69.99 0.52
C ALA A 18 67.36 -68.70 0.56
N PRO A 19 68.70 -68.81 0.58
CA PRO A 19 69.49 -69.24 1.73
C PRO A 19 70.56 -68.21 2.15
N LEU A 20 71.04 -68.38 3.38
CA LEU A 20 72.12 -67.63 4.03
C LEU A 20 73.47 -67.88 3.35
N SER A 21 74.12 -66.82 2.87
CA SER A 21 75.58 -66.66 2.96
C SER A 21 75.97 -65.26 2.50
N ARG A 22 76.26 -64.34 3.44
CA ARG A 22 77.43 -63.45 3.43
C ARG A 22 77.52 -62.82 4.82
N VAL A 23 78.49 -63.34 5.57
CA VAL A 23 78.93 -62.85 6.87
C VAL A 23 79.91 -61.71 6.60
N PHE A 24 79.86 -60.68 7.45
CA PHE A 24 80.74 -59.51 7.52
C PHE A 24 80.54 -58.42 6.47
N GLU A 25 79.63 -57.49 6.78
CA GLU A 25 80.00 -56.07 6.67
C GLU A 25 79.46 -55.32 7.89
N ALA A 26 80.42 -54.78 8.62
CA ALA A 26 80.25 -54.17 9.93
C ALA A 26 79.85 -52.70 9.79
N LEU A 27 79.16 -52.20 10.82
CA LEU A 27 79.22 -50.83 11.32
C LEU A 27 78.78 -49.71 10.34
N ARG A 28 77.51 -49.30 10.42
CA ARG A 28 77.09 -47.91 10.73
C ARG A 28 75.55 -47.82 10.79
N ALA A 29 74.97 -47.84 11.97
CA ALA A 29 73.56 -47.49 12.15
C ALA A 29 73.45 -45.99 12.44
N PRO A 30 72.84 -45.16 11.56
CA PRO A 30 72.25 -43.91 11.98
C PRO A 30 70.86 -44.21 12.56
N THR A 31 70.69 -43.95 13.86
CA THR A 31 69.41 -43.88 14.54
C THR A 31 68.55 -42.78 13.92
N THR A 32 67.75 -43.13 12.92
CA THR A 32 66.64 -42.30 12.44
C THR A 32 65.35 -43.03 12.76
N VAL A 33 64.75 -42.66 13.89
CA VAL A 33 63.37 -43.02 14.24
C VAL A 33 62.47 -42.64 13.06
N PRO A 34 61.70 -43.58 12.46
CA PRO A 34 60.73 -43.22 11.46
C PRO A 34 59.59 -42.49 12.18
N THR A 35 59.53 -41.17 12.05
CA THR A 35 58.34 -40.41 12.44
C THR A 35 57.18 -40.93 11.59
N LEU A 36 56.34 -41.79 12.16
CA LEU A 36 55.10 -42.23 11.54
C LEU A 36 54.24 -40.99 11.29
N ALA A 37 54.31 -40.45 10.08
CA ALA A 37 53.41 -39.40 9.64
C ALA A 37 52.01 -40.03 9.49
N LEU A 38 51.22 -39.97 10.55
CA LEU A 38 49.78 -40.25 10.48
C LEU A 38 49.16 -39.25 9.50
N THR A 39 48.92 -39.67 8.26
CA THR A 39 48.12 -38.93 7.31
C THR A 39 46.66 -38.98 7.77
N PHE A 40 46.29 -38.08 8.67
CA PHE A 40 44.90 -37.88 9.07
C PHE A 40 44.14 -37.28 7.87
N THR A 41 43.55 -38.13 7.04
CA THR A 41 42.57 -37.71 6.04
C THR A 41 41.30 -37.31 6.78
N ARG A 42 41.12 -36.01 7.01
CA ARG A 42 39.86 -35.49 7.54
C ARG A 42 38.85 -35.43 6.41
N ASN A 43 37.98 -36.44 6.33
CA ASN A 43 36.76 -36.34 5.52
C ASN A 43 35.91 -35.21 6.12
N ALA A 44 35.77 -34.10 5.42
CA ALA A 44 34.95 -32.98 5.88
C ALA A 44 33.48 -33.42 5.99
N SER A 45 33.00 -33.66 7.21
CA SER A 45 31.59 -34.00 7.46
C SER A 45 30.72 -32.74 7.54
N HIS A 46 30.72 -31.93 6.47
CA HIS A 46 29.84 -30.76 6.34
C HIS A 46 28.39 -31.15 5.97
N GLN A 47 28.00 -32.41 6.19
CA GLN A 47 26.63 -32.89 5.97
C GLN A 47 25.79 -32.92 7.26
N SER A 48 26.36 -32.50 8.40
CA SER A 48 25.68 -32.49 9.70
C SER A 48 25.57 -31.10 10.35
N GLN A 49 25.92 -30.02 9.64
CA GLN A 49 25.51 -28.68 10.09
C GLN A 49 24.00 -28.55 9.86
N GLY A 50 23.20 -28.95 10.84
CA GLY A 50 21.79 -28.60 10.89
C GLY A 50 21.60 -27.09 10.69
N ARG A 51 20.71 -26.73 9.77
CA ARG A 51 20.16 -25.41 9.41
C ARG A 51 20.87 -24.11 9.89
N ALA A 52 22.20 -24.05 9.91
CA ALA A 52 22.97 -22.87 10.31
C ALA A 52 22.65 -21.65 9.42
N ASN A 53 22.23 -21.91 8.18
CA ASN A 53 21.80 -20.92 7.18
C ASN A 53 20.28 -20.99 6.88
N GLY A 54 19.47 -21.38 7.86
CA GLY A 54 18.01 -21.43 7.70
C GLY A 54 17.34 -20.07 7.64
N ALA A 55 16.22 -19.96 6.91
CA ALA A 55 15.36 -18.78 6.99
C ALA A 55 14.95 -18.49 8.43
N LYS A 56 15.44 -17.37 8.99
CA LYS A 56 15.11 -16.93 10.35
C LYS A 56 13.60 -16.80 10.49
N ASP A 57 13.04 -17.39 11.54
CA ASP A 57 11.63 -17.19 11.84
C ASP A 57 11.40 -15.73 12.22
N GLY A 58 10.39 -15.12 11.62
CA GLY A 58 10.06 -13.72 11.86
C GLY A 58 9.23 -13.57 13.14
N PRO A 59 9.17 -12.38 13.75
CA PRO A 59 8.30 -12.18 14.89
C PRO A 59 6.84 -12.42 14.50
N GLY A 60 6.08 -13.05 15.40
CA GLY A 60 4.66 -13.32 15.23
C GLY A 60 3.86 -12.05 14.90
N LYS A 61 2.95 -12.14 13.93
CA LYS A 61 2.22 -10.95 13.40
C LYS A 61 0.97 -10.57 14.20
N ARG A 62 0.69 -11.27 15.31
CA ARG A 62 -0.46 -11.01 16.20
C ARG A 62 -1.80 -10.94 15.45
N LEU A 63 -1.99 -11.83 14.48
CA LEU A 63 -3.24 -11.99 13.73
C LEU A 63 -4.33 -12.63 14.63
N GLY A 64 -5.56 -12.72 14.13
CA GLY A 64 -6.71 -13.32 14.81
C GLY A 64 -7.74 -12.31 15.31
N ALA A 65 -8.68 -12.82 16.11
CA ALA A 65 -9.74 -12.04 16.71
C ALA A 65 -9.18 -11.03 17.72
N LYS A 66 -9.77 -9.83 17.71
CA LYS A 66 -9.51 -8.74 18.66
C LYS A 66 -10.74 -8.42 19.48
N LYS A 67 -11.92 -8.74 18.95
CA LYS A 67 -13.19 -8.66 19.65
C LYS A 67 -13.91 -9.99 19.52
N THR A 68 -14.51 -10.44 20.61
CA THR A 68 -15.24 -11.73 20.66
C THR A 68 -16.73 -11.53 20.38
N GLY A 69 -17.46 -12.62 20.17
CA GLY A 69 -18.91 -12.56 19.94
C GLY A 69 -19.65 -12.01 21.16
N GLY A 70 -20.52 -11.02 20.96
CA GLY A 70 -21.27 -10.36 22.02
C GLY A 70 -20.55 -9.19 22.70
N GLU A 71 -19.32 -8.86 22.27
CA GLU A 71 -18.56 -7.75 22.83
C GLU A 71 -19.00 -6.41 22.22
N TYR A 72 -19.06 -5.36 23.05
CA TYR A 72 -19.40 -4.01 22.62
C TYR A 72 -18.24 -3.36 21.85
N VAL A 73 -18.56 -2.72 20.73
CA VAL A 73 -17.60 -2.02 19.86
C VAL A 73 -18.13 -0.66 19.45
N ILE A 74 -17.20 0.25 19.16
CA ILE A 74 -17.46 1.57 18.60
C ILE A 74 -16.92 1.63 17.16
N PRO A 75 -17.36 2.61 16.33
CA PRO A 75 -16.82 2.80 14.99
C PRO A 75 -15.30 2.90 14.99
N GLY A 76 -14.65 2.20 14.05
CA GLY A 76 -13.18 2.16 13.92
C GLY A 76 -12.50 1.04 14.70
N ASN A 77 -13.18 0.40 15.66
CA ASN A 77 -12.60 -0.74 16.37
C ASN A 77 -12.31 -1.91 15.43
N ILE A 78 -11.11 -2.45 15.54
CA ILE A 78 -10.69 -3.66 14.83
C ILE A 78 -11.33 -4.88 15.52
N ILE A 79 -12.03 -5.70 14.74
CA ILE A 79 -12.67 -6.93 15.22
C ILE A 79 -11.79 -8.14 14.91
N PHE A 80 -11.20 -8.21 13.72
CA PHE A 80 -10.38 -9.37 13.31
C PHE A 80 -9.26 -8.94 12.36
N ARG A 81 -8.02 -9.34 12.67
CA ARG A 81 -6.86 -9.15 11.79
C ARG A 81 -6.50 -10.47 11.11
N GLN A 82 -6.36 -10.47 9.79
CA GLN A 82 -6.16 -11.71 9.04
C GLN A 82 -5.22 -11.52 7.86
N ARG A 83 -4.82 -12.64 7.26
CA ARG A 83 -4.20 -12.68 5.94
C ARG A 83 -5.19 -13.36 5.00
N GLY A 84 -5.50 -12.70 3.89
CA GLY A 84 -6.65 -13.07 3.06
C GLY A 84 -7.98 -12.84 3.79
N THR A 85 -9.02 -13.50 3.31
CA THR A 85 -10.42 -13.26 3.73
C THR A 85 -11.05 -14.52 4.33
N ALA A 86 -10.56 -14.93 5.50
CA ALA A 86 -11.16 -16.03 6.27
C ALA A 86 -12.57 -15.63 6.76
N TRP A 87 -12.67 -14.42 7.32
CA TRP A 87 -13.92 -13.77 7.67
C TRP A 87 -14.23 -12.61 6.74
N TYR A 88 -15.47 -12.51 6.29
CA TYR A 88 -15.96 -11.42 5.45
C TYR A 88 -16.71 -10.36 6.28
N PRO A 89 -16.74 -9.09 5.86
CA PRO A 89 -17.54 -8.07 6.50
C PRO A 89 -19.02 -8.35 6.22
N GLY A 90 -19.78 -8.44 7.31
CA GLY A 90 -21.23 -8.49 7.33
C GLY A 90 -21.84 -7.12 7.58
N GLU A 91 -23.04 -7.11 8.18
CA GLU A 91 -23.73 -5.89 8.63
C GLU A 91 -22.84 -5.01 9.52
N ASN A 92 -22.85 -3.70 9.26
CA ASN A 92 -22.14 -2.67 10.02
C ASN A 92 -20.62 -2.91 10.22
N CYS A 93 -20.01 -3.63 9.26
CA CYS A 93 -18.58 -3.90 9.21
C CYS A 93 -18.02 -3.56 7.83
N LYS A 94 -16.72 -3.21 7.77
CA LYS A 94 -16.00 -3.00 6.51
C LYS A 94 -14.61 -3.64 6.55
N PHE A 95 -13.98 -3.73 5.39
CA PHE A 95 -12.60 -4.19 5.22
C PHE A 95 -11.62 -3.03 5.14
N GLY A 96 -10.47 -3.19 5.81
CA GLY A 96 -9.27 -2.41 5.56
C GLY A 96 -8.48 -2.94 4.35
N ARG A 97 -7.40 -2.23 3.99
CA ARG A 97 -6.47 -2.62 2.90
C ARG A 97 -5.86 -4.00 3.11
N ASP A 98 -5.59 -4.37 4.36
CA ASP A 98 -5.01 -5.66 4.75
C ASP A 98 -6.08 -6.73 5.05
N HIS A 99 -7.33 -6.53 4.62
CA HIS A 99 -8.48 -7.39 4.90
C HIS A 99 -8.82 -7.50 6.40
N CYS A 100 -8.34 -6.56 7.21
CA CYS A 100 -8.78 -6.39 8.59
C CYS A 100 -10.27 -6.01 8.62
N VAL A 101 -11.06 -6.68 9.46
CA VAL A 101 -12.48 -6.35 9.66
C VAL A 101 -12.60 -5.36 10.81
N PHE A 102 -13.26 -4.23 10.55
CA PHE A 102 -13.50 -3.19 11.55
C PHE A 102 -14.97 -2.78 11.59
N ALA A 103 -15.42 -2.28 12.75
CA ALA A 103 -16.78 -1.82 12.99
C ALA A 103 -17.03 -0.44 12.35
N THR A 104 -18.17 -0.24 11.70
CA THR A 104 -18.59 1.08 11.21
C THR A 104 -19.61 1.77 12.12
N GLU A 105 -20.34 0.99 12.91
CA GLU A 105 -21.34 1.50 13.86
C GLU A 105 -21.05 0.95 15.26
N SER A 106 -21.57 1.62 16.29
CA SER A 106 -21.51 1.12 17.65
C SER A 106 -22.53 0.00 17.86
N GLY A 107 -22.17 -1.04 18.59
CA GLY A 107 -23.02 -2.20 18.82
C GLY A 107 -22.25 -3.41 19.32
N TYR A 108 -22.78 -4.61 19.05
CA TYR A 108 -22.27 -5.88 19.55
C TYR A 108 -21.80 -6.79 18.41
N VAL A 109 -20.61 -7.35 18.51
CA VAL A 109 -20.02 -8.20 17.47
C VAL A 109 -20.76 -9.53 17.36
N ARG A 110 -21.09 -9.96 16.15
CA ARG A 110 -21.72 -11.26 15.86
C ARG A 110 -20.98 -11.95 14.72
N TYR A 111 -20.60 -13.20 14.96
CA TYR A 111 -20.04 -14.12 13.98
C TYR A 111 -21.16 -15.00 13.44
N TYR A 112 -21.36 -15.05 12.13
CA TYR A 112 -22.46 -15.79 11.52
C TYR A 112 -22.13 -16.29 10.13
N ARG A 113 -22.98 -17.16 9.58
CA ARG A 113 -22.96 -17.58 8.19
C ARG A 113 -24.25 -17.12 7.53
N ASP A 114 -24.15 -16.67 6.28
CA ASP A 114 -25.31 -16.29 5.49
C ASP A 114 -25.32 -17.08 4.18
N PRO A 115 -26.00 -18.24 4.17
CA PRO A 115 -26.10 -19.08 2.99
C PRO A 115 -26.79 -18.39 1.81
N ARG A 116 -27.68 -17.43 2.09
CA ARG A 116 -28.44 -16.71 1.07
C ARG A 116 -27.54 -15.75 0.31
N LYS A 117 -26.63 -15.08 1.01
CA LYS A 117 -25.63 -14.18 0.41
C LYS A 117 -24.49 -14.96 -0.25
N HIS A 118 -23.93 -15.94 0.46
CA HIS A 118 -22.92 -16.83 -0.12
C HIS A 118 -22.80 -18.14 0.68
N PRO A 119 -22.95 -19.33 0.04
CA PRO A 119 -23.10 -20.60 0.74
C PRO A 119 -21.89 -21.01 1.60
N LYS A 120 -20.68 -20.69 1.15
CA LYS A 120 -19.42 -21.12 1.80
C LYS A 120 -18.75 -20.07 2.70
N ARG A 121 -19.24 -18.83 2.73
CA ARG A 121 -18.53 -17.72 3.42
C ARG A 121 -19.06 -17.54 4.85
N GLN A 122 -18.16 -17.04 5.70
CA GLN A 122 -18.46 -16.69 7.07
C GLN A 122 -18.28 -15.19 7.24
N TYR A 123 -19.14 -14.59 8.05
CA TYR A 123 -19.26 -13.14 8.18
C TYR A 123 -19.10 -12.71 9.63
N ILE A 124 -18.56 -11.50 9.78
CA ILE A 124 -18.51 -10.75 11.04
C ILE A 124 -19.33 -9.50 10.84
N GLY A 125 -20.37 -9.31 11.65
CA GLY A 125 -21.17 -8.11 11.68
C GLY A 125 -21.25 -7.49 13.07
N VAL A 126 -21.77 -6.27 13.13
CA VAL A 126 -22.11 -5.59 14.37
C VAL A 126 -23.62 -5.41 14.44
N ALA A 127 -24.25 -6.06 15.41
CA ALA A 127 -25.65 -5.88 15.73
C ALA A 127 -25.83 -4.61 16.58
N LEU A 128 -26.84 -3.80 16.29
CA LEU A 128 -27.04 -2.52 16.99
C LEU A 128 -27.39 -2.72 18.47
N GLU A 129 -28.24 -3.70 18.74
CA GLU A 129 -28.64 -4.10 20.09
C GLU A 129 -28.05 -5.47 20.42
N LYS A 130 -27.97 -5.78 21.70
CA LYS A 130 -27.33 -7.02 22.17
C LYS A 130 -28.12 -8.25 21.77
N ASP A 131 -29.44 -8.17 21.79
CA ASP A 131 -30.32 -9.33 21.64
C ASP A 131 -30.53 -9.72 20.17
N HIS A 132 -30.08 -8.88 19.24
CA HIS A 132 -30.20 -9.15 17.82
C HIS A 132 -29.21 -10.20 17.34
N THR A 133 -29.75 -11.13 16.54
CA THR A 133 -29.00 -12.18 15.86
C THR A 133 -28.87 -11.86 14.37
N LEU A 134 -27.67 -12.06 13.82
CA LEU A 134 -27.39 -11.99 12.39
C LEU A 134 -27.34 -13.41 11.79
N PRO A 135 -27.73 -13.62 10.52
CA PRO A 135 -28.18 -12.62 9.54
C PRO A 135 -29.64 -12.19 9.73
N TYR A 136 -29.97 -10.97 9.33
CA TYR A 136 -31.36 -10.52 9.31
C TYR A 136 -32.15 -11.19 8.18
N PRO A 137 -33.47 -11.45 8.35
CA PRO A 137 -34.30 -11.95 7.28
C PRO A 137 -34.43 -10.90 6.15
N PRO A 138 -34.50 -11.32 4.88
CA PRO A 138 -34.40 -10.41 3.73
C PRO A 138 -35.56 -9.42 3.61
N ASN A 139 -36.75 -9.79 4.11
CA ASN A 139 -37.96 -9.00 3.99
C ASN A 139 -38.18 -8.08 5.20
N ALA A 140 -37.33 -8.14 6.22
CA ALA A 140 -37.43 -7.24 7.35
C ALA A 140 -36.82 -5.87 6.99
N ALA A 141 -37.41 -4.81 7.56
CA ALA A 141 -36.87 -3.48 7.45
C ALA A 141 -35.43 -3.43 7.99
N ARG A 142 -34.52 -2.80 7.23
CA ARG A 142 -33.12 -2.63 7.66
C ARG A 142 -33.07 -1.67 8.84
N ARG A 143 -32.61 -2.15 9.99
CA ARG A 143 -32.35 -1.33 11.18
C ARG A 143 -31.12 -0.44 10.95
N ARG A 144 -31.23 0.86 11.24
CA ARG A 144 -30.15 1.86 11.10
C ARG A 144 -30.20 2.83 12.28
N ARG A 145 -29.07 3.42 12.64
CA ARG A 145 -29.01 4.51 13.61
C ARG A 145 -28.94 5.86 12.91
N LEU A 146 -29.58 6.86 13.51
CA LEU A 146 -29.50 8.24 13.03
C LEU A 146 -28.14 8.86 13.33
N ASN A 147 -27.52 8.51 14.48
CA ASN A 147 -26.23 9.03 14.96
C ASN A 147 -26.13 10.57 14.95
N MET A 148 -27.24 11.25 15.23
CA MET A 148 -27.32 12.70 15.35
C MET A 148 -27.98 13.06 16.69
N LEU A 149 -27.59 14.21 17.23
CA LEU A 149 -28.19 14.81 18.42
C LEU A 149 -28.89 16.09 17.99
N ALA A 150 -30.10 16.33 18.49
CA ALA A 150 -30.81 17.58 18.28
C ALA A 150 -30.11 18.67 19.11
N VAL A 151 -29.55 19.66 18.44
CA VAL A 151 -28.96 20.84 19.07
C VAL A 151 -29.90 22.01 18.75
N PRO A 152 -30.44 22.71 19.78
CA PRO A 152 -31.22 23.91 19.53
C PRO A 152 -30.34 24.92 18.79
N ILE A 153 -30.88 25.55 17.75
CA ILE A 153 -30.20 26.63 17.05
C ILE A 153 -30.42 27.88 17.88
N GLU A 154 -29.35 28.40 18.48
CA GLU A 154 -29.40 29.70 19.14
C GLU A 154 -29.69 30.77 18.08
N PRO A 155 -30.67 31.65 18.28
CA PRO A 155 -30.90 32.75 17.36
C PRO A 155 -29.65 33.64 17.37
N GLU A 156 -29.18 34.02 16.17
CA GLU A 156 -28.15 35.05 16.03
C GLU A 156 -28.69 36.32 16.70
N THR A 157 -28.17 36.67 17.86
CA THR A 157 -28.41 37.99 18.43
C THR A 157 -27.65 38.96 17.53
N ASP A 158 -28.37 39.77 16.76
CA ASP A 158 -27.79 40.93 16.12
C ASP A 158 -27.15 41.76 17.23
N VAL A 159 -25.82 41.64 17.37
CA VAL A 159 -25.05 42.54 18.21
C VAL A 159 -25.20 43.88 17.54
N VAL A 160 -26.13 44.69 18.04
CA VAL A 160 -26.23 46.09 17.71
C VAL A 160 -24.90 46.68 18.17
N VAL A 161 -23.96 46.78 17.24
CA VAL A 161 -22.72 47.54 17.45
C VAL A 161 -23.20 48.98 17.47
N ASP A 162 -23.47 49.49 18.67
CA ASP A 162 -23.79 50.90 18.88
C ASP A 162 -22.67 51.74 18.24
N PRO A 163 -22.96 52.55 17.20
CA PRO A 163 -21.93 53.37 16.55
C PRO A 163 -21.45 54.54 17.42
N GLN A 164 -21.95 54.70 18.65
CA GLN A 164 -21.88 55.95 19.40
C GLN A 164 -20.69 56.09 20.37
N LEU A 165 -19.65 55.25 20.28
CA LEU A 165 -18.44 55.40 21.11
C LEU A 165 -17.12 55.30 20.31
N VAL A 166 -17.09 55.94 19.15
CA VAL A 166 -15.84 56.28 18.46
C VAL A 166 -15.89 57.78 18.14
N GLU A 167 -15.83 58.62 19.18
CA GLU A 167 -15.37 60.01 19.03
C GLU A 167 -13.87 59.96 18.73
N VAL A 168 -13.53 59.93 17.44
CA VAL A 168 -12.19 60.29 16.98
C VAL A 168 -12.25 61.78 16.67
N GLU A 169 -11.48 62.55 17.44
CA GLU A 169 -11.31 63.99 17.31
C GLU A 169 -11.05 64.38 15.85
N ALA A 170 -11.77 65.42 15.43
CA ALA A 170 -11.63 66.03 14.12
C ALA A 170 -10.20 66.58 13.95
N GLY A 171 -9.39 65.85 13.18
CA GLY A 171 -8.09 66.28 12.69
C GLY A 171 -7.91 65.77 11.26
N ASP A 172 -8.19 66.65 10.30
CA ASP A 172 -7.75 66.63 8.89
C ASP A 172 -7.57 65.27 8.21
N VAL A 173 -8.65 64.75 7.63
CA VAL A 173 -8.54 63.80 6.52
C VAL A 173 -9.13 64.46 5.28
N GLN A 174 -8.25 64.98 4.44
CA GLN A 174 -8.60 65.36 3.08
C GLN A 174 -9.25 64.15 2.39
N VAL A 175 -10.51 64.32 1.98
CA VAL A 175 -11.14 63.44 1.01
C VAL A 175 -10.45 63.72 -0.32
N VAL A 176 -9.35 63.02 -0.55
CA VAL A 176 -8.79 62.88 -1.89
C VAL A 176 -9.71 61.90 -2.60
N GLU A 177 -10.54 62.41 -3.51
CA GLU A 177 -11.15 61.57 -4.54
C GLU A 177 -10.02 60.79 -5.20
N ALA A 178 -9.95 59.49 -4.89
CA ALA A 178 -8.98 58.59 -5.48
C ALA A 178 -9.27 58.56 -6.98
N SER A 179 -8.36 59.20 -7.71
CA SER A 179 -8.21 59.17 -9.15
C SER A 179 -8.45 57.75 -9.69
N GLU A 180 -9.10 57.70 -10.86
CA GLU A 180 -9.35 56.49 -11.62
C GLU A 180 -8.11 55.58 -11.61
N GLY A 181 -8.19 54.52 -10.80
CA GLY A 181 -7.10 53.58 -10.61
C GLY A 181 -6.68 53.00 -11.96
N THR A 182 -5.37 53.01 -12.21
CA THR A 182 -4.78 52.33 -13.38
C THR A 182 -5.34 50.90 -13.50
N PRO A 183 -5.47 50.31 -14.71
CA PRO A 183 -6.08 48.98 -14.91
C PRO A 183 -5.46 47.84 -14.07
N ARG A 184 -4.28 48.07 -13.48
CA ARG A 184 -3.61 47.16 -12.54
C ARG A 184 -4.29 47.07 -11.17
N GLU A 185 -5.04 48.08 -10.72
CA GLU A 185 -5.66 48.07 -9.39
C GLU A 185 -7.01 47.36 -9.34
N GLN A 186 -7.74 47.28 -10.46
CA GLN A 186 -9.00 46.54 -10.56
C GLN A 186 -8.82 45.01 -10.43
N THR A 187 -7.59 44.51 -10.58
CA THR A 187 -7.26 43.08 -10.47
C THR A 187 -6.46 42.74 -9.23
N ARG A 188 -6.67 43.44 -8.10
CA ARG A 188 -6.24 42.94 -6.78
C ARG A 188 -7.06 41.70 -6.43
N ARG A 189 -6.65 40.55 -6.97
CA ARG A 189 -7.14 39.23 -6.58
C ARG A 189 -6.94 39.12 -5.07
N ALA A 190 -8.00 38.83 -4.32
CA ALA A 190 -7.93 38.59 -2.88
C ALA A 190 -7.22 37.25 -2.63
N LEU A 191 -5.89 37.29 -2.74
CA LEU A 191 -5.02 36.15 -2.58
C LEU A 191 -4.77 35.91 -1.09
N THR A 192 -5.03 34.69 -0.64
CA THR A 192 -4.77 34.25 0.73
C THR A 192 -3.48 33.44 0.78
N ILE A 193 -2.68 33.61 1.83
CA ILE A 193 -1.45 32.83 2.02
C ILE A 193 -1.81 31.41 2.49
N GLY A 194 -1.44 30.40 1.69
CA GLY A 194 -1.62 29.00 2.06
C GLY A 194 -0.50 28.44 2.95
N LYS A 195 -0.64 27.19 3.44
CA LYS A 195 0.32 26.48 4.31
C LYS A 195 1.76 26.35 3.76
N GLY A 196 2.01 26.71 2.51
CA GLY A 196 3.34 26.71 1.87
C GLY A 196 3.85 28.10 1.50
N TYR A 197 3.34 29.17 2.14
CA TYR A 197 3.68 30.57 1.85
C TYR A 197 3.44 31.01 0.39
N ALA A 198 2.68 30.21 -0.37
CA ALA A 198 2.24 30.54 -1.71
C ALA A 198 0.85 31.19 -1.64
N TYR A 199 0.69 32.29 -2.35
CA TYR A 199 -0.59 32.97 -2.54
C TYR A 199 -1.57 32.09 -3.33
N ARG A 200 -2.81 31.97 -2.83
CA ARG A 200 -3.89 31.20 -3.47
C ARG A 200 -5.20 31.99 -3.48
N GLU A 201 -5.92 31.90 -4.59
CA GLU A 201 -7.31 32.34 -4.68
C GLU A 201 -8.22 31.35 -3.93
N ALA A 202 -9.30 31.86 -3.33
CA ALA A 202 -10.28 31.00 -2.68
C ALA A 202 -11.03 30.14 -3.72
N ASN A 203 -11.38 28.89 -3.38
CA ASN A 203 -12.00 27.94 -4.32
C ASN A 203 -13.28 28.48 -4.99
N TRP A 204 -14.09 29.26 -4.28
CA TRP A 204 -15.30 29.86 -4.82
C TRP A 204 -15.01 30.96 -5.86
N GLN A 205 -13.90 31.69 -5.72
CA GLN A 205 -13.45 32.71 -6.66
C GLN A 205 -12.95 32.08 -7.96
N ILE A 206 -12.30 30.92 -7.88
CA ILE A 206 -11.90 30.12 -9.03
C ILE A 206 -13.14 29.63 -9.80
N GLY A 207 -14.18 29.20 -9.09
CA GLY A 207 -15.45 28.76 -9.70
C GLY A 207 -16.14 29.82 -10.55
N ARG A 208 -16.05 31.10 -10.17
CA ARG A 208 -16.62 32.24 -10.92
C ARG A 208 -15.69 32.81 -12.00
N ALA A 209 -14.55 32.18 -12.28
CA ALA A 209 -13.63 32.66 -13.31
C ALA A 209 -14.28 32.74 -14.70
N ALA A 210 -15.19 31.80 -15.02
CA ALA A 210 -15.95 31.81 -16.28
C ALA A 210 -16.94 32.98 -16.36
N GLU A 211 -17.60 33.31 -15.25
CA GLU A 211 -18.52 34.46 -15.14
C GLU A 211 -17.75 35.78 -15.29
N ARG A 212 -16.61 35.94 -14.59
CA ARG A 212 -15.77 37.15 -14.71
C ARG A 212 -15.21 37.36 -16.12
N ALA A 213 -14.84 36.26 -16.79
CA ALA A 213 -14.36 36.29 -18.16
C ALA A 213 -15.51 36.36 -19.19
N ASN A 214 -16.77 36.51 -18.74
CA ASN A 214 -17.98 36.53 -19.57
C ASN A 214 -18.00 35.40 -20.63
N VAL A 215 -17.51 34.21 -20.26
CA VAL A 215 -17.42 33.07 -21.18
C VAL A 215 -18.81 32.49 -21.39
N GLN A 216 -19.38 32.73 -22.57
CA GLN A 216 -20.68 32.18 -22.95
C GLN A 216 -20.55 30.68 -23.28
N VAL A 217 -21.05 29.82 -22.39
CA VAL A 217 -21.08 28.37 -22.63
C VAL A 217 -22.26 28.03 -23.54
N LYS A 218 -21.99 27.44 -24.70
CA LYS A 218 -23.05 26.95 -25.60
C LYS A 218 -23.89 25.89 -24.89
N LYS A 219 -25.23 26.07 -24.92
CA LYS A 219 -26.20 25.12 -24.34
C LYS A 219 -25.97 23.72 -24.94
N PHE A 220 -25.89 22.71 -24.08
CA PHE A 220 -25.77 21.32 -24.51
C PHE A 220 -27.09 20.83 -25.13
N VAL A 221 -27.01 20.26 -26.34
CA VAL A 221 -28.14 19.61 -27.02
C VAL A 221 -27.96 18.09 -26.92
N PRO A 222 -28.82 17.38 -26.17
CA PRO A 222 -28.77 15.93 -26.10
C PRO A 222 -29.01 15.29 -27.48
N GLY A 223 -28.26 14.24 -27.82
CA GLY A 223 -28.47 13.46 -29.04
C GLY A 223 -27.81 13.98 -30.33
N ASP A 224 -27.11 15.12 -30.29
CA ASP A 224 -26.36 15.62 -31.45
C ASP A 224 -25.05 14.84 -31.66
N ARG A 225 -25.17 13.72 -32.38
CA ARG A 225 -24.03 12.85 -32.75
C ARG A 225 -23.01 13.57 -33.64
N TRP A 226 -23.43 14.54 -34.45
CA TRP A 226 -22.55 15.27 -35.36
C TRP A 226 -21.69 16.31 -34.63
N ALA A 227 -22.24 17.02 -33.64
CA ALA A 227 -21.44 17.87 -32.76
C ALA A 227 -20.45 17.07 -31.92
N ALA A 228 -20.85 15.90 -31.42
CA ALA A 228 -19.95 15.00 -30.70
C ALA A 228 -18.80 14.51 -31.60
N TRP A 229 -19.12 14.10 -32.84
CA TRP A 229 -18.13 13.69 -33.83
C TRP A 229 -17.15 14.83 -34.18
N ARG A 230 -17.64 16.04 -34.44
CA ARG A 230 -16.80 17.23 -34.70
C ARG A 230 -15.86 17.55 -33.54
N LYS A 231 -16.37 17.54 -32.30
CA LYS A 231 -15.53 17.72 -31.10
C LYS A 231 -14.48 16.63 -30.95
N SER A 232 -14.83 15.38 -31.25
CA SER A 232 -13.89 14.26 -31.20
C SER A 232 -12.77 14.44 -32.22
N ASN A 233 -13.10 14.79 -33.47
CA ASN A 233 -12.11 15.03 -34.52
C ASN A 233 -11.20 16.21 -34.19
N ALA A 234 -11.76 17.34 -33.73
CA ALA A 234 -10.96 18.49 -33.28
C ALA A 234 -10.00 18.10 -32.15
N ARG A 235 -10.43 17.22 -31.23
CA ARG A 235 -9.57 16.69 -30.16
C ARG A 235 -8.47 15.77 -30.71
N ILE A 236 -8.79 14.93 -31.71
CA ILE A 236 -7.81 14.06 -32.37
C ILE A 236 -6.76 14.90 -33.08
N GLU A 237 -7.19 15.93 -33.81
CA GLU A 237 -6.32 16.86 -34.54
C GLU A 237 -5.42 17.66 -33.60
N ALA A 238 -5.98 18.29 -32.56
CA ALA A 238 -5.20 19.01 -31.56
C ALA A 238 -4.17 18.10 -30.85
N ASN A 239 -4.51 16.84 -30.60
CA ASN A 239 -3.57 15.87 -30.04
C ASN A 239 -2.48 15.47 -31.05
N ALA A 240 -2.82 15.34 -32.33
CA ALA A 240 -1.85 15.07 -33.39
C ALA A 240 -0.88 16.26 -33.55
N GLU A 241 -1.39 17.49 -33.53
CA GLU A 241 -0.61 18.71 -33.54
C GLU A 241 0.30 18.82 -32.31
N ARG A 242 -0.23 18.57 -31.10
CA ARG A 242 0.56 18.54 -29.87
C ARG A 242 1.68 17.49 -29.92
N LYS A 243 1.41 16.32 -30.52
CA LYS A 243 2.43 15.29 -30.77
C LYS A 243 3.47 15.75 -31.79
N ARG A 244 3.05 16.42 -32.88
CA ARG A 244 3.95 17.00 -33.88
C ARG A 244 4.86 18.05 -33.26
N LEU A 245 4.32 19.02 -32.53
CA LEU A 245 5.10 20.06 -31.83
C LEU A 245 6.09 19.46 -30.83
N ARG A 246 5.66 18.45 -30.06
CA ARG A 246 6.56 17.74 -29.13
C ARG A 246 7.69 16.98 -29.83
N ASN A 247 7.45 16.50 -31.04
CA ASN A 247 8.43 15.74 -31.83
C ASN A 247 9.28 16.63 -32.75
N ALA A 248 8.85 17.86 -33.07
CA ALA A 248 9.53 18.80 -33.95
C ALA A 248 10.93 19.19 -33.44
N GLY A 249 11.15 19.18 -32.13
CA GLY A 249 12.46 19.42 -31.51
C GLY A 249 13.34 18.18 -31.31
N LYS A 250 12.87 16.97 -31.64
CA LYS A 250 13.65 15.73 -31.46
C LYS A 250 14.39 15.39 -32.74
N LYS A 251 15.73 15.43 -32.72
CA LYS A 251 16.57 14.89 -33.81
C LYS A 251 16.16 13.44 -34.08
N THR A 252 15.65 13.15 -35.27
CA THR A 252 15.42 11.77 -35.72
C THR A 252 16.76 11.06 -35.75
N ALA A 253 16.95 10.04 -34.91
CA ALA A 253 18.15 9.22 -34.93
C ALA A 253 18.32 8.63 -36.35
N LYS A 254 19.52 8.75 -36.94
CA LYS A 254 19.82 8.16 -38.26
C LYS A 254 19.46 6.67 -38.22
N PRO A 255 18.71 6.14 -39.20
CA PRO A 255 18.41 4.73 -39.26
C PRO A 255 19.72 3.94 -39.31
N LYS A 256 19.93 3.04 -38.35
CA LYS A 256 21.11 2.16 -38.28
C LYS A 256 21.02 1.21 -39.48
N GLN A 257 21.93 1.33 -40.46
CA GLN A 257 21.99 0.41 -41.60
C GLN A 257 22.09 -1.03 -41.06
N ARG A 258 21.08 -1.86 -41.34
CA ARG A 258 21.17 -3.31 -41.09
C ARG A 258 22.22 -3.85 -42.04
N GLN A 259 23.39 -4.20 -41.53
CA GLN A 259 24.34 -5.02 -42.28
C GLN A 259 23.64 -6.33 -42.65
N GLN A 260 23.47 -6.58 -43.95
CA GLN A 260 23.05 -7.88 -44.45
C GLN A 260 24.12 -8.88 -44.02
N ARG A 261 23.76 -9.80 -43.11
CA ARG A 261 24.60 -10.97 -42.82
C ARG A 261 24.62 -11.80 -44.10
N GLN A 262 25.74 -11.76 -44.83
CA GLN A 262 26.00 -12.70 -45.90
C GLN A 262 25.99 -14.10 -45.28
N ARG A 263 25.08 -14.95 -45.78
CA ARG A 263 25.04 -16.37 -45.43
C ARG A 263 26.17 -17.03 -46.22
N ALA A 264 27.13 -17.62 -45.51
CA ALA A 264 28.00 -18.66 -46.05
C ALA A 264 27.23 -19.98 -46.10
#